data_AF-A0A7I4XY29-F1
#
_entry.id   AF-A0A7I4XY29-F1
#
_cell.length_a   1.000
_cell.length_b   1.000
_cell.length_c   1.000
_cell.angle_alpha   90.00
_cell.angle_beta   90.00
_cell.angle_gamma   90.00
#
_symmetry.space_group_name_H-M   'P 1'
#
loop_
_entity.id
_entity.type
_entity.pdbx_description
1 polymer ?
#
loop_
_entity_poly.entity_id
_entity_poly.type
_entity_poly.pdbx_seq_one_letter_code
_entity_poly.pdbx_strand_id
1 'polypeptide(L)'
;IDEVEPLSFGDLRSVGDCHPECDGGCTESQSAVACFRCKHFTQTLRNKAGNGFKCVPHCDDTYYLDGMNCKMCSSHCHTCSQAEVCETCPGAQLLVHVANSPENGKCVDKCAFGQVPDYETNLVQARCVLREERCGDGYFLNSIGKCDQCDQACALCSGPGILGCTSCATGYGNRSTGYCRPCCAEGQTAENYRCEDCSPNAKYPDRDHRGLSLIWSFIWVVLIVALFSFVGFIVYCLLRDDRNQIDYTPLPHYNSQTGEVHILDSDSDEDDELYEAKHVEI
;
A
#
# COMPACT_ATOMS: atom_id res chain seq x y z
N ILE A 1 22.96 -8.60 68.02
CA ILE A 1 23.50 -8.76 66.65
C ILE A 1 22.91 -10.07 66.19
N ASP A 2 21.73 -10.01 65.57
CA ASP A 2 21.06 -11.20 65.06
C ASP A 2 21.78 -11.61 63.78
N GLU A 3 22.53 -12.71 63.89
CA GLU A 3 23.24 -13.34 62.80
C GLU A 3 22.20 -14.08 61.95
N VAL A 4 21.80 -13.47 60.83
CA VAL A 4 20.86 -14.06 59.88
C VAL A 4 21.56 -15.27 59.24
N GLU A 5 21.16 -16.48 59.64
CA GLU A 5 21.65 -17.72 59.04
C GLU A 5 21.40 -17.71 57.52
N PRO A 6 22.38 -18.11 56.69
CA PRO A 6 22.22 -18.14 55.25
C PRO A 6 21.16 -19.18 54.87
N LEU A 7 20.11 -18.72 54.18
CA LEU A 7 19.06 -19.57 53.65
C LEU A 7 19.68 -20.66 52.74
N SER A 8 19.51 -21.93 53.14
CA SER A 8 20.05 -23.09 52.44
C SER A 8 18.95 -23.76 51.62
N PHE A 9 19.05 -23.69 50.29
CA PHE A 9 18.26 -24.52 49.39
C PHE A 9 19.14 -25.67 48.88
N GLY A 10 19.10 -26.83 49.55
CA GLY A 10 20.00 -27.95 49.23
C GLY A 10 21.48 -27.61 49.46
N ASP A 11 22.36 -27.97 48.50
CA ASP A 11 23.82 -27.85 48.57
C ASP A 11 24.39 -26.45 48.26
N LEU A 12 23.55 -25.45 47.96
CA LEU A 12 24.00 -24.10 47.59
C LEU A 12 23.88 -23.14 48.78
N ARG A 13 25.01 -22.62 49.24
CA ARG A 13 25.07 -21.56 50.26
C ARG A 13 25.08 -20.19 49.60
N SER A 14 24.22 -19.29 50.07
CA SER A 14 24.24 -17.91 49.61
C SER A 14 25.55 -17.22 50.00
N VAL A 15 26.15 -16.50 49.06
CA VAL A 15 27.16 -15.49 49.40
C VAL A 15 26.46 -14.25 49.97
N GLY A 16 27.14 -13.49 50.83
CA GLY A 16 26.63 -12.22 51.33
C GLY A 16 26.63 -11.12 50.25
N ASP A 17 25.98 -9.99 50.54
CA ASP A 17 25.92 -8.81 49.66
C ASP A 17 25.34 -9.11 48.25
N CYS A 18 24.17 -9.75 48.21
CA CYS A 18 23.48 -10.06 46.96
C CYS A 18 22.90 -8.83 46.27
N HIS A 19 22.69 -8.93 44.94
CA HIS A 19 22.00 -7.89 44.17
C HIS A 19 20.59 -7.61 44.73
N PRO A 20 20.10 -6.35 44.75
CA PRO A 20 18.79 -5.98 45.34
C PRO A 20 17.57 -6.68 44.70
N GLU A 21 17.74 -7.16 43.48
CA GLU A 21 16.70 -7.92 42.75
C GLU A 21 16.73 -9.42 43.04
N CYS A 22 17.70 -9.92 43.83
CA CYS A 22 17.72 -11.31 44.27
C CYS A 22 16.78 -11.52 45.46
N ASP A 23 16.07 -12.65 45.45
CA ASP A 23 15.28 -13.14 46.57
C ASP A 23 15.73 -14.55 46.96
N GLY A 24 15.90 -14.80 48.25
CA GLY A 24 16.33 -16.12 48.77
C GLY A 24 17.81 -16.45 48.65
N GLY A 25 18.67 -15.53 48.17
CA GLY A 25 20.13 -15.66 48.15
C GLY A 25 20.76 -15.62 46.74
N CYS A 26 22.08 -15.69 46.68
CA CYS A 26 22.86 -15.62 45.44
C CYS A 26 24.16 -16.45 45.49
N THR A 27 24.70 -16.83 44.34
CA THR A 27 26.01 -17.51 44.21
C THR A 27 27.19 -16.55 44.07
N GLU A 28 26.95 -15.31 43.64
CA GLU A 28 27.95 -14.26 43.43
C GLU A 28 27.43 -12.92 43.98
N SER A 29 28.27 -12.18 44.69
CA SER A 29 27.89 -10.91 45.33
C SER A 29 27.61 -9.83 44.27
N GLN A 30 26.62 -8.98 44.52
CA GLN A 30 26.17 -7.88 43.66
C GLN A 30 25.80 -8.26 42.21
N SER A 31 25.60 -9.54 41.91
CA SER A 31 25.34 -10.04 40.55
C SER A 31 23.86 -10.37 40.35
N ALA A 32 23.18 -9.66 39.44
CA ALA A 32 21.76 -9.87 39.09
C ALA A 32 21.51 -11.18 38.32
N VAL A 33 22.56 -11.87 37.87
CA VAL A 33 22.48 -13.13 37.09
C VAL A 33 22.86 -14.36 37.92
N ALA A 34 23.17 -14.15 39.20
CA ALA A 34 23.62 -15.16 40.14
C ALA A 34 22.61 -15.38 41.28
N CYS A 35 21.40 -14.84 41.16
CA CYS A 35 20.34 -15.01 42.15
C CYS A 35 19.79 -16.44 42.12
N PHE A 36 19.36 -16.97 43.26
CA PHE A 36 18.59 -18.22 43.29
C PHE A 36 17.15 -18.02 42.79
N ARG A 37 16.55 -16.87 43.10
CA ARG A 37 15.23 -16.44 42.60
C ARG A 37 15.22 -14.93 42.43
N CYS A 38 14.37 -14.43 41.54
CA CYS A 38 14.16 -12.99 41.36
C CYS A 38 13.04 -12.48 42.24
N LYS A 39 13.21 -11.26 42.74
CA LYS A 39 12.19 -10.53 43.49
C LYS A 39 11.02 -10.07 42.60
N HIS A 40 11.34 -9.54 41.42
CA HIS A 40 10.35 -9.02 40.46
C HIS A 40 10.27 -9.89 39.20
N PHE A 41 11.10 -9.62 38.19
CA PHE A 41 11.01 -10.28 36.89
C PHE A 41 12.26 -11.06 36.53
N THR A 42 12.06 -12.14 35.77
CA THR A 42 13.11 -13.01 35.22
C THR A 42 13.30 -12.74 33.73
N GLN A 43 14.48 -12.30 33.33
CA GLN A 43 14.82 -12.06 31.93
C GLN A 43 15.75 -13.15 31.40
N THR A 44 15.36 -13.79 30.31
CA THR A 44 16.11 -14.89 29.71
C THR A 44 17.34 -14.38 28.95
N LEU A 45 18.51 -14.98 29.21
CA LEU A 45 19.78 -14.59 28.58
C LEU A 45 20.12 -15.48 27.39
N ARG A 46 20.34 -14.87 26.23
CA ARG A 46 20.66 -15.58 24.98
C ARG A 46 22.05 -16.25 24.99
N ASN A 47 22.99 -15.69 25.76
CA ASN A 47 24.42 -16.05 25.68
C ASN A 47 24.87 -17.19 26.62
N LYS A 48 23.97 -17.74 27.44
CA LYS A 48 24.34 -18.70 28.51
C LYS A 48 23.60 -20.03 28.37
N ALA A 49 23.82 -20.72 27.25
CA ALA A 49 23.41 -22.11 26.99
C ALA A 49 21.96 -22.48 27.38
N GLY A 50 21.03 -21.53 27.32
CA GLY A 50 19.60 -21.73 27.60
C GLY A 50 19.19 -21.76 29.08
N ASN A 51 20.13 -21.75 30.03
CA ASN A 51 19.82 -21.93 31.47
C ASN A 51 20.05 -20.68 32.33
N GLY A 52 20.53 -19.58 31.74
CA GLY A 52 20.78 -18.33 32.48
C GLY A 52 19.61 -17.36 32.46
N PHE A 53 19.32 -16.74 33.61
CA PHE A 53 18.40 -15.62 33.74
C PHE A 53 19.07 -14.43 34.44
N LYS A 54 18.51 -13.24 34.24
CA LYS A 54 18.84 -11.99 34.92
C LYS A 54 17.61 -11.51 35.67
N CYS A 55 17.76 -11.15 36.95
CA CYS A 55 16.69 -10.52 37.71
C CYS A 55 16.65 -9.03 37.41
N VAL A 56 15.47 -8.53 37.04
CA VAL A 56 15.27 -7.15 36.66
C VAL A 56 14.01 -6.56 37.31
N PRO A 57 14.03 -5.26 37.67
CA PRO A 57 12.87 -4.57 38.23
C PRO A 57 11.80 -4.24 37.17
N HIS A 58 12.19 -4.16 35.89
CA HIS A 58 11.33 -4.03 34.71
C HIS A 58 12.02 -4.74 33.55
N CYS A 59 11.26 -5.19 32.55
CA CYS A 59 11.86 -5.80 31.37
C CYS A 59 12.68 -4.75 30.60
N ASP A 60 13.92 -5.12 30.23
CA ASP A 60 14.74 -4.28 29.35
C ASP A 60 14.06 -4.13 27.96
N ASP A 61 14.44 -3.09 27.20
CA ASP A 61 14.06 -2.97 25.79
C ASP A 61 14.40 -4.26 25.03
N THR A 62 13.67 -4.56 23.96
CA THR A 62 13.66 -5.85 23.23
C THR A 62 13.05 -7.03 23.98
N TYR A 63 12.45 -6.80 25.15
CA TYR A 63 11.66 -7.80 25.86
C TYR A 63 10.26 -7.29 26.19
N TYR A 64 9.28 -8.20 26.16
CA TYR A 64 7.91 -7.95 26.63
C TYR A 64 7.61 -8.79 27.87
N LEU A 65 6.70 -8.29 28.69
CA LEU A 65 6.30 -8.95 29.92
C LEU A 65 5.27 -10.06 29.63
N ASP A 66 5.59 -11.28 30.04
CA ASP A 66 4.67 -12.41 30.04
C ASP A 66 4.62 -13.05 31.45
N GLY A 67 3.63 -12.64 32.24
CA GLY A 67 3.54 -13.00 33.65
C GLY A 67 4.67 -12.36 34.46
N MET A 68 5.60 -13.18 34.97
CA MET A 68 6.83 -12.72 35.64
C MET A 68 8.08 -12.84 34.77
N ASN A 69 7.95 -13.33 33.54
CA ASN A 69 9.07 -13.56 32.65
C ASN A 69 9.14 -12.48 31.58
N CYS A 70 10.31 -11.91 31.38
CA CYS A 70 10.61 -11.07 30.25
C CYS A 70 10.99 -11.96 29.06
N LYS A 71 10.12 -12.00 28.05
CA LYS A 71 10.30 -12.75 26.80
C LYS A 71 10.81 -11.83 25.71
N MET A 72 11.67 -12.34 24.85
CA MET A 72 12.30 -11.54 23.80
C MET A 72 11.29 -11.19 22.70
N CYS A 73 11.34 -9.95 22.23
CA CYS A 73 10.64 -9.49 21.04
C CYS A 73 11.21 -10.16 19.77
N SER A 74 10.45 -10.10 18.68
CA SER A 74 10.99 -10.40 17.35
C SER A 74 12.15 -9.46 17.04
N SER A 75 13.13 -9.94 16.26
CA SER A 75 14.29 -9.17 15.82
C SER A 75 13.94 -7.94 14.99
N HIS A 76 12.69 -7.83 14.53
CA HIS A 76 12.18 -6.70 13.76
C HIS A 76 11.58 -5.59 14.64
N CYS A 77 11.51 -5.79 15.96
CA CYS A 77 11.02 -4.79 16.92
C CYS A 77 12.15 -4.26 17.78
N HIS A 78 12.05 -3.00 18.20
CA HIS A 78 12.88 -2.45 19.27
C HIS A 78 12.22 -2.67 20.64
N THR A 79 10.96 -2.23 20.80
CA THR A 79 10.09 -2.63 21.92
C THR A 79 8.84 -3.29 21.38
N CYS A 80 8.22 -4.15 22.18
CA CYS A 80 7.03 -4.89 21.77
C CYS A 80 6.11 -5.18 22.96
N SER A 81 4.82 -5.34 22.66
CA SER A 81 3.82 -5.81 23.63
C SER A 81 3.67 -7.33 23.59
N GLN A 82 3.99 -7.94 22.44
CA GLN A 82 4.00 -9.37 22.21
C GLN A 82 5.15 -9.70 21.25
N ALA A 83 5.51 -10.98 21.12
CA ALA A 83 6.63 -11.43 20.29
C ALA A 83 6.67 -10.79 18.89
N GLU A 84 5.53 -10.65 18.21
CA GLU A 84 5.45 -10.09 16.84
C GLU A 84 4.73 -8.73 16.75
N VAL A 85 4.29 -8.16 17.88
CA VAL A 85 3.55 -6.89 17.91
C VAL A 85 4.45 -5.81 18.48
N CYS A 86 5.11 -5.07 17.59
CA CYS A 86 6.04 -4.00 17.95
C CYS A 86 5.28 -2.77 18.48
N GLU A 87 5.88 -2.11 19.46
CA GLU A 87 5.49 -0.77 19.93
C GLU A 87 6.45 0.31 19.40
N THR A 88 7.72 -0.06 19.21
CA THR A 88 8.71 0.77 18.53
C THR A 88 9.54 -0.08 17.57
N CYS A 89 9.92 0.52 16.46
CA CYS A 89 10.71 -0.10 15.41
C CYS A 89 12.19 0.28 15.53
N PRO A 90 13.10 -0.61 15.11
CA PRO A 90 14.52 -0.31 15.09
C PRO A 90 14.84 0.77 14.05
N GLY A 91 15.70 1.73 14.41
CA GLY A 91 16.18 2.76 13.50
C GLY A 91 15.10 3.72 13.01
N ALA A 92 15.12 4.03 11.72
CA ALA A 92 14.23 5.00 11.07
C ALA A 92 12.99 4.37 10.41
N GLN A 93 12.63 3.14 10.80
CA GLN A 93 11.46 2.45 10.26
C GLN A 93 10.15 3.06 10.78
N LEU A 94 9.09 2.85 10.01
CA LEU A 94 7.74 3.32 10.32
C LEU A 94 6.95 2.20 11.00
N LEU A 95 6.27 2.53 12.08
CA LEU A 95 5.36 1.61 12.76
C LEU A 95 3.99 1.62 12.09
N VAL A 96 3.48 0.47 11.64
CA VAL A 96 2.11 0.38 11.12
C VAL A 96 1.12 0.47 12.26
N HIS A 97 0.28 1.51 12.24
CA HIS A 97 -0.73 1.78 13.26
C HIS A 97 -2.10 1.92 12.61
N VAL A 98 -2.71 0.79 12.27
CA VAL A 98 -4.03 0.72 11.64
C VAL A 98 -4.92 -0.21 12.47
N ALA A 99 -5.93 0.35 13.13
CA ALA A 99 -6.83 -0.43 13.95
C ALA A 99 -7.50 -1.55 13.14
N ASN A 100 -7.62 -2.74 13.74
CA ASN A 100 -8.23 -3.92 13.12
C ASN A 100 -7.53 -4.44 11.84
N SER A 101 -6.30 -4.00 11.57
CA SER A 101 -5.49 -4.53 10.48
C SER A 101 -4.52 -5.61 10.99
N PRO A 102 -4.32 -6.73 10.24
CA PRO A 102 -3.32 -7.75 10.60
C PRO A 102 -1.87 -7.23 10.51
N GLU A 103 -1.67 -6.10 9.83
CA GLU A 103 -0.36 -5.45 9.71
C GLU A 103 -0.05 -4.52 10.90
N ASN A 104 -1.00 -4.33 11.82
CA ASN A 104 -0.81 -3.45 12.97
C ASN A 104 0.32 -3.93 13.88
N GLY A 105 1.22 -3.03 14.25
CA GLY A 105 2.39 -3.36 15.06
C GLY A 105 3.57 -3.93 14.27
N LYS A 106 3.54 -3.87 12.93
CA LYS A 106 4.69 -4.23 12.09
C LYS A 106 5.55 -3.01 11.75
N CYS A 107 6.84 -3.26 11.55
CA CYS A 107 7.82 -2.25 11.16
C CYS A 107 8.12 -2.33 9.68
N VAL A 108 8.01 -1.20 8.97
CA VAL A 108 8.18 -1.12 7.52
C VAL A 108 8.97 0.12 7.12
N ASP A 109 9.70 0.06 6.00
CA ASP A 109 10.41 1.23 5.47
C ASP A 109 9.49 2.18 4.70
N LYS A 110 8.36 1.67 4.20
CA LYS A 110 7.36 2.44 3.43
C LYS A 110 5.95 1.99 3.80
N CYS A 111 5.03 2.94 3.94
CA CYS A 111 3.62 2.64 4.20
C CYS A 111 2.96 1.97 2.99
N ALA A 112 1.96 1.13 3.27
CA ALA A 112 1.18 0.44 2.25
C ALA A 112 0.24 1.39 1.47
N PHE A 113 -0.40 0.89 0.42
CA PHE A 113 -1.39 1.66 -0.34
C PHE A 113 -2.54 2.11 0.57
N GLY A 114 -2.95 3.38 0.44
CA GLY A 114 -3.99 3.97 1.29
C GLY A 114 -3.52 4.43 2.67
N GLN A 115 -2.24 4.25 3.00
CA GLN A 115 -1.62 4.74 4.24
C GLN A 115 -0.60 5.85 3.95
N VAL A 116 -0.31 6.66 4.96
CA VAL A 116 0.66 7.74 4.87
C VAL A 116 1.51 7.87 6.14
N PRO A 117 2.80 8.22 6.03
CA PRO A 117 3.74 8.26 7.15
C PRO A 117 3.57 9.51 7.99
N ASP A 118 2.98 9.38 9.16
CA ASP A 118 2.67 10.46 10.09
C ASP A 118 3.85 10.68 11.02
N TYR A 119 4.49 11.83 10.82
CA TYR A 119 5.68 12.27 11.55
C TYR A 119 5.35 13.19 12.73
N GLU A 120 4.09 13.58 12.92
CA GLU A 120 3.71 14.65 13.83
C GLU A 120 2.98 14.13 15.07
N THR A 121 2.11 13.12 14.93
CA THR A 121 1.27 12.70 16.05
C THR A 121 1.98 11.85 17.09
N ASN A 122 3.14 11.28 16.76
CA ASN A 122 3.93 10.46 17.66
C ASN A 122 5.38 10.99 17.74
N LEU A 123 5.73 11.54 18.90
CA LEU A 123 7.04 12.13 19.19
C LEU A 123 8.17 11.10 19.30
N VAL A 124 7.82 9.82 19.52
CA VAL A 124 8.81 8.73 19.69
C VAL A 124 9.25 8.20 18.34
N GLN A 125 8.30 7.96 17.43
CA GLN A 125 8.57 7.42 16.11
C GLN A 125 7.43 7.69 15.14
N ALA A 126 7.77 7.88 13.86
CA ALA A 126 6.78 8.04 12.80
C ALA A 126 6.00 6.74 12.55
N ARG A 127 4.71 6.88 12.22
CA ARG A 127 3.80 5.74 12.05
C ARG A 127 3.04 5.79 10.73
N CYS A 128 2.70 4.64 10.17
CA CYS A 128 1.77 4.56 9.05
C CYS A 128 0.34 4.57 9.57
N VAL A 129 -0.40 5.62 9.23
CA VAL A 129 -1.82 5.79 9.54
C VAL A 129 -2.62 5.84 8.25
N LEU A 130 -3.93 5.61 8.35
CA LEU A 130 -4.83 5.78 7.21
C LEU A 130 -4.92 7.26 6.78
N ARG A 131 -5.21 7.49 5.50
CA ARG A 131 -5.35 8.88 4.98
C ARG A 131 -6.46 9.64 5.68
N GLU A 132 -7.56 8.96 5.99
CA GLU A 132 -8.72 9.50 6.68
C GLU A 132 -8.39 9.86 8.13
N GLU A 133 -7.65 9.01 8.83
CA GLU A 133 -7.26 9.23 10.23
C GLU A 133 -6.29 10.40 10.40
N ARG A 134 -5.44 10.67 9.40
CA ARG A 134 -4.50 11.80 9.46
C ARG A 134 -5.22 13.14 9.46
N CYS A 135 -6.17 13.31 8.54
CA CYS A 135 -6.80 14.60 8.31
C CYS A 135 -8.10 14.78 9.12
N GLY A 136 -8.70 13.67 9.55
CA GLY A 136 -9.98 13.65 10.23
C GLY A 136 -11.15 13.95 9.29
N ASP A 137 -12.35 13.98 9.88
CA ASP A 137 -13.58 14.19 9.14
C ASP A 137 -13.63 15.59 8.51
N GLY A 138 -14.18 15.69 7.30
CA GLY A 138 -14.29 16.95 6.56
C GLY A 138 -12.99 17.42 5.88
N TYR A 139 -11.91 16.64 5.96
CA TYR A 139 -10.65 16.91 5.25
C TYR A 139 -10.17 15.68 4.48
N PHE A 140 -9.44 15.91 3.40
CA PHE A 140 -8.77 14.87 2.64
C PHE A 140 -7.30 15.22 2.45
N LEU A 141 -6.49 14.19 2.24
CA LEU A 141 -5.07 14.37 1.96
C LEU A 141 -4.85 14.67 0.48
N ASN A 142 -4.32 15.86 0.17
CA ASN A 142 -4.01 16.28 -1.19
C ASN A 142 -2.76 15.58 -1.77
N SER A 143 -2.41 15.88 -3.01
CA SER A 143 -1.24 15.30 -3.71
C SER A 143 0.11 15.67 -3.08
N ILE A 144 0.15 16.74 -2.29
CA ILE A 144 1.35 17.26 -1.61
C ILE A 144 1.47 16.67 -0.19
N GLY A 145 0.47 15.92 0.28
CA GLY A 145 0.46 15.32 1.63
C GLY A 145 -0.05 16.27 2.72
N LYS A 146 -0.74 17.35 2.35
CA LYS A 146 -1.40 18.28 3.27
C LYS A 146 -2.91 18.00 3.32
N CYS A 147 -3.52 18.24 4.47
CA CYS A 147 -4.96 18.14 4.64
C CYS A 147 -5.67 19.38 4.08
N ASP A 148 -6.49 19.17 3.05
CA ASP A 148 -7.35 20.17 2.44
C ASP A 148 -8.81 19.87 2.75
N GLN A 149 -9.65 20.91 2.77
CA GLN A 149 -11.05 20.80 3.17
C GLN A 149 -11.88 20.10 2.09
N CYS A 150 -12.80 19.23 2.51
CA CYS A 150 -13.80 18.63 1.65
C CYS A 150 -14.76 19.68 1.07
N ASP A 151 -15.46 19.30 -0.01
CA ASP A 151 -16.59 20.07 -0.51
C ASP A 151 -17.70 20.17 0.55
N GLN A 152 -18.42 21.29 0.58
CA GLN A 152 -19.50 21.55 1.55
C GLN A 152 -20.63 20.51 1.49
N ALA A 153 -20.82 19.85 0.33
CA ALA A 153 -21.80 18.78 0.18
C ALA A 153 -21.43 17.50 0.95
N CYS A 154 -20.22 17.41 1.51
CA CYS A 154 -19.61 16.15 1.93
C CYS A 154 -19.17 16.18 3.39
N ALA A 155 -19.51 15.14 4.14
CA ALA A 155 -19.03 14.94 5.50
C ALA A 155 -17.65 14.28 5.50
N LEU A 156 -17.45 13.31 4.60
CA LEU A 156 -16.17 12.64 4.37
C LEU A 156 -15.86 12.67 2.87
N CYS A 157 -14.59 12.88 2.55
CA CYS A 157 -14.12 12.84 1.17
C CYS A 157 -12.72 12.21 1.07
N SER A 158 -12.47 11.56 -0.06
CA SER A 158 -11.16 10.99 -0.42
C SER A 158 -10.40 11.87 -1.42
N GLY A 159 -11.00 12.95 -1.90
CA GLY A 159 -10.44 13.83 -2.91
C GLY A 159 -11.23 15.13 -3.08
N PRO A 160 -10.77 16.03 -3.96
CA PRO A 160 -11.36 17.35 -4.14
C PRO A 160 -12.73 17.28 -4.85
N GLY A 161 -13.62 18.21 -4.48
CA GLY A 161 -14.92 18.45 -5.10
C GLY A 161 -15.98 17.39 -4.77
N ILE A 162 -17.20 17.60 -5.32
CA ILE A 162 -18.39 16.79 -5.02
C ILE A 162 -18.27 15.30 -5.40
N LEU A 163 -17.39 14.96 -6.34
CA LEU A 163 -17.18 13.59 -6.81
C LEU A 163 -16.27 12.78 -5.88
N GLY A 164 -15.47 13.46 -5.05
CA GLY A 164 -14.54 12.82 -4.12
C GLY A 164 -15.20 12.34 -2.82
N CYS A 165 -16.53 12.36 -2.73
CA CYS A 165 -17.23 12.22 -1.46
C CYS A 165 -17.58 10.77 -1.15
N THR A 166 -17.15 10.32 0.03
CA THR A 166 -17.45 8.99 0.56
C THR A 166 -18.72 9.00 1.42
N SER A 167 -18.99 10.12 2.10
CA SER A 167 -20.26 10.35 2.80
C SER A 167 -20.77 11.77 2.62
N CYS A 168 -22.09 11.91 2.59
CA CYS A 168 -22.73 13.21 2.39
C CYS A 168 -22.94 13.97 3.69
N ALA A 169 -22.81 15.29 3.62
CA ALA A 169 -23.14 16.17 4.72
C ALA A 169 -24.65 16.15 5.03
N THR A 170 -25.03 16.67 6.19
CA THR A 170 -26.44 16.80 6.57
C THR A 170 -27.20 17.64 5.54
N GLY A 171 -28.33 17.12 5.04
CA GLY A 171 -29.10 17.78 3.98
C GLY A 171 -28.59 17.49 2.56
N TYR A 172 -27.70 16.50 2.40
CA TYR A 172 -27.25 15.98 1.11
C TYR A 172 -27.43 14.45 1.03
N GLY A 173 -27.59 13.90 -0.18
CA GLY A 173 -27.64 12.47 -0.44
C GLY A 173 -26.99 12.07 -1.77
N ASN A 174 -26.61 10.79 -1.93
CA ASN A 174 -25.87 10.26 -3.09
C ASN A 174 -26.47 9.01 -3.73
N ARG A 175 -27.73 8.70 -3.43
CA ARG A 175 -28.38 7.42 -3.77
C ARG A 175 -28.62 7.25 -5.29
N SER A 176 -28.90 8.33 -6.01
CA SER A 176 -29.22 8.34 -7.43
C SER A 176 -27.98 8.27 -8.35
N THR A 177 -26.97 9.10 -8.05
CA THR A 177 -25.88 9.42 -8.99
C THR A 177 -24.50 9.08 -8.44
N GLY A 178 -24.40 8.71 -7.15
CA GLY A 178 -23.15 8.32 -6.50
C GLY A 178 -22.28 9.49 -5.99
N TYR A 179 -22.75 10.73 -6.13
CA TYR A 179 -22.13 11.91 -5.52
C TYR A 179 -23.18 12.72 -4.76
N CYS A 180 -22.74 13.53 -3.80
CA CYS A 180 -23.62 14.21 -2.87
C CYS A 180 -24.32 15.41 -3.52
N ARG A 181 -25.66 15.43 -3.45
CA ARG A 181 -26.52 16.52 -3.90
C ARG A 181 -27.46 16.97 -2.79
N PRO A 182 -27.87 18.25 -2.78
CA PRO A 182 -28.77 18.76 -1.76
C PRO A 182 -30.11 18.02 -1.81
N CYS A 183 -30.69 17.76 -0.64
CA CYS A 183 -32.01 17.16 -0.54
C CYS A 183 -33.06 18.08 -1.15
N CYS A 184 -34.07 17.50 -1.80
CA CYS A 184 -35.17 18.26 -2.38
C CYS A 184 -35.94 19.03 -1.29
N ALA A 185 -36.25 20.30 -1.54
CA ALA A 185 -37.14 21.07 -0.69
C ALA A 185 -38.60 20.60 -0.86
N GLU A 186 -39.48 20.92 0.10
CA GLU A 186 -40.90 20.54 0.03
C GLU A 186 -41.54 20.97 -1.30
N GLY A 187 -42.10 20.01 -2.03
CA GLY A 187 -42.74 20.23 -3.33
C GLY A 187 -41.82 20.15 -4.57
N GLN A 188 -40.52 19.91 -4.40
CA GLN A 188 -39.60 19.62 -5.51
C GLN A 188 -39.55 18.12 -5.82
N THR A 189 -39.52 17.76 -7.10
CA THR A 189 -39.35 16.38 -7.56
C THR A 189 -37.91 16.13 -8.01
N ALA A 190 -37.38 14.93 -7.73
CA ALA A 190 -36.00 14.54 -8.07
C ALA A 190 -35.77 14.24 -9.57
N GLU A 191 -36.76 14.50 -10.43
CA GLU A 191 -36.79 14.05 -11.83
C GLU A 191 -35.63 14.62 -12.68
N ASN A 192 -35.19 15.84 -12.37
CA ASN A 192 -34.14 16.53 -13.13
C ASN A 192 -32.75 16.42 -12.50
N TYR A 193 -32.55 15.50 -11.55
CA TYR A 193 -31.25 15.29 -10.91
C TYR A 193 -30.68 16.58 -10.27
N ARG A 194 -31.52 17.57 -9.96
CA ARG A 194 -31.06 18.83 -9.33
C ARG A 194 -30.95 18.71 -7.81
N CYS A 195 -31.76 17.83 -7.25
CA CYS A 195 -31.80 17.51 -5.84
C CYS A 195 -31.99 16.00 -5.66
N GLU A 196 -31.64 15.53 -4.47
CA GLU A 196 -31.78 14.13 -4.09
C GLU A 196 -33.02 13.94 -3.21
N ASP A 197 -33.79 12.87 -3.42
CA ASP A 197 -34.79 12.45 -2.45
C ASP A 197 -34.10 11.70 -1.30
N CYS A 198 -33.87 12.41 -0.21
CA CYS A 198 -33.24 11.90 1.00
C CYS A 198 -34.20 11.12 1.92
N SER A 199 -35.45 10.93 1.49
CA SER A 199 -36.43 10.16 2.26
C SER A 199 -36.00 8.69 2.35
N PRO A 200 -36.24 8.01 3.49
CA PRO A 200 -35.86 6.61 3.66
C PRO A 200 -36.54 5.68 2.65
N ASN A 201 -37.72 6.07 2.13
CA ASN A 201 -38.54 5.30 1.18
C ASN A 201 -38.29 5.65 -0.30
N ALA A 202 -37.29 6.48 -0.60
CA ALA A 202 -36.98 6.86 -1.97
C ALA A 202 -36.59 5.61 -2.79
N LYS A 203 -37.37 5.32 -3.84
CA LYS A 203 -37.10 4.21 -4.77
C LYS A 203 -36.28 4.71 -5.93
N TYR A 204 -35.02 4.32 -5.97
CA TYR A 204 -34.16 4.54 -7.13
C TYR A 204 -34.07 3.23 -7.93
N PRO A 205 -34.12 3.27 -9.27
CA PRO A 205 -33.84 2.08 -10.06
C PRO A 205 -32.41 1.61 -9.79
N ASP A 206 -32.26 0.33 -9.46
CA ASP A 206 -30.95 -0.27 -9.16
C ASP A 206 -29.97 -0.09 -10.34
N ARG A 207 -28.71 0.22 -10.00
CA ARG A 207 -27.65 0.56 -10.94
C ARG A 207 -27.02 -0.67 -11.63
N ASP A 208 -27.84 -1.67 -11.97
CA ASP A 208 -27.39 -2.96 -12.54
C ASP A 208 -27.31 -3.00 -14.07
N HIS A 209 -27.59 -1.89 -14.77
CA HIS A 209 -27.54 -1.87 -16.24
C HIS A 209 -26.13 -1.84 -16.86
N ARG A 210 -25.04 -1.88 -16.07
CA ARG A 210 -23.67 -1.98 -16.61
C ARG A 210 -23.28 -3.39 -17.09
N GLY A 211 -24.02 -4.43 -16.72
CA GLY A 211 -23.72 -5.81 -17.14
C GLY A 211 -24.13 -6.12 -18.59
N LEU A 212 -25.28 -5.62 -19.06
CA LEU A 212 -25.81 -5.96 -20.38
C LEU A 212 -25.23 -5.13 -21.55
N SER A 213 -24.76 -3.91 -21.28
CA SER A 213 -24.21 -3.01 -22.32
C SER A 213 -22.86 -3.49 -22.84
N LEU A 214 -22.01 -4.05 -21.97
CA LEU A 214 -20.72 -4.61 -22.38
C LEU A 214 -20.92 -5.87 -23.23
N ILE A 215 -21.86 -6.75 -22.85
CA ILE A 215 -22.16 -7.98 -23.59
C ILE A 215 -22.65 -7.66 -25.01
N TRP A 216 -23.55 -6.68 -25.15
CA TRP A 216 -24.01 -6.23 -26.46
C TRP A 216 -22.88 -5.59 -27.28
N SER A 217 -22.00 -4.81 -26.65
CA SER A 217 -20.83 -4.23 -27.33
C SER A 217 -19.86 -5.29 -27.84
N PHE A 218 -19.57 -6.33 -27.04
CA PHE A 218 -18.69 -7.43 -27.46
C PHE A 218 -19.29 -8.22 -28.62
N ILE A 219 -20.60 -8.48 -28.60
CA ILE A 219 -21.30 -9.17 -29.69
C ILE A 219 -21.19 -8.37 -31.00
N TRP A 220 -21.41 -7.05 -30.96
CA TRP A 220 -21.29 -6.19 -32.13
C TRP A 220 -19.86 -6.13 -32.69
N VAL A 221 -18.85 -6.04 -31.83
CA VAL A 221 -17.44 -6.03 -32.26
C VAL A 221 -17.06 -7.36 -32.91
N VAL A 222 -17.47 -8.50 -32.32
CA VAL A 222 -17.20 -9.83 -32.88
C VAL A 222 -17.87 -10.01 -34.25
N LEU A 223 -19.11 -9.53 -34.42
CA LEU A 223 -19.81 -9.58 -35.72
C LEU A 223 -19.09 -8.75 -36.79
N ILE A 224 -18.60 -7.57 -36.43
CA ILE A 224 -17.85 -6.69 -37.35
C ILE A 224 -16.53 -7.36 -37.76
N VAL A 225 -15.76 -7.90 -36.80
CA VAL A 225 -14.50 -8.60 -37.07
C VAL A 225 -14.72 -9.84 -37.94
N ALA A 226 -15.79 -10.60 -37.69
CA ALA A 226 -16.15 -11.76 -38.49
C ALA A 226 -16.50 -11.38 -39.95
N LEU A 227 -17.25 -10.28 -40.15
CA LEU A 227 -17.55 -9.75 -41.47
C LEU A 227 -16.30 -9.31 -42.23
N PHE A 228 -15.40 -8.56 -41.58
CA PHE A 228 -14.16 -8.12 -42.23
C PHE A 228 -13.23 -9.30 -42.55
N SER A 229 -13.17 -10.31 -41.67
CA SER A 229 -12.39 -11.53 -41.92
C SER A 229 -12.96 -12.33 -43.08
N PHE A 230 -14.29 -12.42 -43.18
CA PHE A 230 -14.97 -13.11 -44.28
C PHE A 230 -14.78 -12.38 -45.62
N VAL A 231 -14.91 -11.06 -45.64
CA VAL A 231 -14.63 -10.23 -46.82
C VAL A 231 -13.15 -10.33 -47.21
N GLY A 232 -12.23 -10.27 -46.24
CA GLY A 232 -10.81 -10.45 -46.46
C GLY A 232 -10.47 -11.84 -47.02
N PHE A 233 -11.15 -12.88 -46.55
CA PHE A 233 -10.99 -14.24 -47.06
C PHE A 233 -11.52 -14.37 -48.50
N ILE A 234 -12.66 -13.75 -48.82
CA ILE A 234 -13.19 -13.72 -50.20
C ILE A 234 -12.23 -12.97 -51.12
N VAL A 235 -11.74 -11.80 -50.71
CA VAL A 235 -10.76 -11.01 -51.47
C VAL A 235 -9.45 -11.79 -51.65
N TYR A 236 -8.98 -12.47 -50.60
CA TYR A 236 -7.81 -13.34 -50.68
C TYR A 236 -8.02 -14.49 -51.66
N CYS A 237 -9.18 -15.16 -51.65
CA CYS A 237 -9.49 -16.21 -52.61
C CYS A 237 -9.61 -15.70 -54.05
N LEU A 238 -10.10 -14.48 -54.27
CA LEU A 238 -10.22 -13.86 -55.60
C LEU A 238 -8.88 -13.31 -56.12
N LEU A 239 -7.99 -12.83 -55.25
CA LEU A 239 -6.68 -12.29 -55.62
C LEU A 239 -5.55 -13.34 -55.64
N ARG A 240 -5.79 -14.56 -55.13
CA ARG A 240 -4.78 -15.62 -55.06
C ARG A 240 -4.47 -16.27 -56.40
N ASP A 241 -5.25 -16.00 -57.45
CA ASP A 241 -5.04 -16.62 -58.77
C ASP A 241 -3.79 -16.07 -59.51
N ASP A 242 -3.30 -14.86 -59.20
CA ASP A 242 -2.23 -14.21 -59.99
C ASP A 242 -0.85 -14.12 -59.31
N ARG A 243 -0.66 -14.64 -58.08
CA ARG A 243 0.62 -14.48 -57.34
C ARG A 243 1.52 -15.72 -57.34
N ASN A 244 1.81 -16.26 -58.52
CA ASN A 244 2.85 -17.29 -58.69
C ASN A 244 4.20 -16.76 -59.19
N GLN A 245 4.54 -15.50 -58.89
CA GLN A 245 5.90 -14.99 -59.11
C GLN A 245 6.40 -14.26 -57.87
N ILE A 246 7.26 -14.96 -57.12
CA ILE A 246 8.03 -14.38 -56.01
C ILE A 246 9.28 -13.77 -56.66
N ASP A 247 9.32 -12.45 -56.77
CA ASP A 247 10.54 -11.73 -57.13
C ASP A 247 11.50 -11.71 -55.94
N TYR A 248 12.65 -12.37 -56.10
CA TYR A 248 13.76 -12.26 -55.17
C TYR A 248 14.59 -11.04 -55.55
N THR A 249 14.71 -10.08 -54.62
CA THR A 249 15.68 -8.98 -54.73
C THR A 249 17.11 -9.56 -54.71
N PRO A 250 17.99 -9.27 -55.68
CA PRO A 250 19.36 -9.78 -55.66
C PRO A 250 20.18 -9.06 -54.58
N LEU A 251 21.00 -9.81 -53.84
CA LEU A 251 21.94 -9.24 -52.87
C LEU A 251 23.07 -8.47 -53.58
N PRO A 252 23.57 -7.37 -53.00
CA PRO A 252 24.67 -6.60 -53.57
C PRO A 252 25.98 -7.40 -53.51
N HIS A 253 26.68 -7.48 -54.63
CA HIS A 253 28.00 -8.10 -54.72
C HIS A 253 29.07 -7.06 -54.37
N TYR A 254 29.81 -7.28 -53.28
CA TYR A 254 30.90 -6.42 -52.84
C TYR A 254 32.22 -6.83 -53.52
N ASN A 255 32.85 -5.90 -54.23
CA ASN A 255 34.17 -6.11 -54.85
C ASN A 255 35.27 -5.56 -53.95
N SER A 256 36.11 -6.45 -53.41
CA SER A 256 37.11 -6.15 -52.38
C SER A 256 38.39 -5.46 -52.89
N GLN A 257 38.53 -5.19 -54.18
CA GLN A 257 39.72 -4.51 -54.73
C GLN A 257 39.56 -3.01 -54.96
N THR A 258 38.34 -2.47 -55.06
CA THR A 258 38.12 -1.04 -55.38
C THR A 258 37.17 -0.30 -54.43
N GLY A 259 36.47 -1.00 -53.53
CA GLY A 259 35.74 -0.37 -52.43
C GLY A 259 34.47 0.42 -52.81
N GLU A 260 33.93 0.25 -54.01
CA GLU A 260 32.72 0.92 -54.48
C GLU A 260 31.55 -0.05 -54.72
N VAL A 261 30.33 0.41 -54.46
CA VAL A 261 29.07 -0.33 -54.63
C VAL A 261 28.34 0.23 -55.84
N HIS A 262 28.15 -0.57 -56.90
CA HIS A 262 27.36 -0.17 -58.06
C HIS A 262 25.92 -0.67 -57.96
N ILE A 263 24.98 0.27 -58.01
CA ILE A 263 23.55 0.01 -58.23
C ILE A 263 23.28 0.28 -59.71
N LEU A 264 22.76 -0.72 -60.43
CA LEU A 264 22.26 -0.53 -61.79
C LEU A 264 20.85 0.06 -61.68
N ASP A 265 20.76 1.39 -61.79
CA ASP A 265 19.49 2.06 -62.08
C ASP A 265 19.16 1.90 -63.57
N SER A 266 17.94 1.47 -63.85
CA SER A 266 17.35 1.48 -65.19
C SER A 266 16.24 2.53 -65.21
N ASP A 267 16.52 3.63 -65.90
CA ASP A 267 15.64 4.78 -66.17
C ASP A 267 14.49 4.45 -67.14
N SER A 268 13.32 5.06 -66.89
CA SER A 268 12.23 5.50 -67.82
C SER A 268 10.95 5.69 -66.97
N ASP A 269 10.23 6.81 -66.89
CA ASP A 269 10.08 7.97 -67.76
C ASP A 269 9.68 9.22 -66.93
N GLU A 270 9.98 10.40 -67.49
CA GLU A 270 9.61 11.74 -67.04
C GLU A 270 8.12 12.06 -67.30
N ASP A 271 7.52 12.96 -66.50
CA ASP A 271 6.62 14.03 -66.99
C ASP A 271 6.21 15.00 -65.85
N ASP A 272 6.67 16.25 -66.02
CA ASP A 272 6.05 17.56 -65.79
C ASP A 272 5.77 18.20 -64.41
N GLU A 273 6.08 19.51 -64.42
CA GLU A 273 6.29 20.48 -63.34
C GLU A 273 5.03 21.10 -62.69
N LEU A 274 5.31 21.78 -61.56
CA LEU A 274 4.80 23.11 -61.16
C LEU A 274 3.66 23.14 -60.13
N TYR A 275 3.94 23.60 -58.90
CA TYR A 275 3.55 24.93 -58.37
C TYR A 275 3.92 25.11 -56.87
N GLU A 276 4.68 26.18 -56.63
CA GLU A 276 4.80 27.06 -55.46
C GLU A 276 4.62 26.53 -54.01
N ALA A 277 5.72 26.57 -53.25
CA ALA A 277 5.71 26.78 -51.80
C ALA A 277 6.11 28.22 -51.48
N LYS A 278 5.27 28.96 -50.76
CA LYS A 278 5.60 30.28 -50.21
C LYS A 278 5.67 30.17 -48.69
N HIS A 279 6.90 30.06 -48.17
CA HIS A 279 7.19 30.34 -46.75
C HIS A 279 7.87 31.72 -46.66
N VAL A 280 7.35 32.53 -45.75
CA VAL A 280 7.90 33.84 -45.35
C VAL A 280 9.09 33.60 -44.43
N GLU A 281 10.26 34.12 -44.82
CA GLU A 281 11.46 34.28 -43.98
C GLU A 281 11.41 35.59 -43.18
N ILE A 282 12.14 35.61 -42.06
CA ILE A 282 12.82 36.82 -41.55
C ILE A 282 14.27 36.72 -42.02
#